data_AF-A0A955I3V6-F1
#
_entry.id   AF-A0A955I3V6-F1
#
_cell.length_a   1.000
_cell.length_b   1.000
_cell.length_c   1.000
_cell.angle_alpha   90.00
_cell.angle_beta   90.00
_cell.angle_gamma   90.00
#
_symmetry.space_group_name_H-M   'P 1'
#
loop_
_entity.id
_entity.type
_entity.pdbx_description
1 polymer ?
#
loop_
_entity_poly.entity_id
_entity_poly.type
_entity_poly.pdbx_seq_one_letter_code
_entity_poly.pdbx_strand_id
1 'polypeptide(L)'
;MVDDIRIIFVKLADRLHNMRTLSHHPDPKKREKIALETLNIYAPIADRLGLFDLKSELETECFKTLHPVEAHQIIQELDELKESQDVFITQVESMIREII
;
A
#
# COMPACT_ATOMS: atom_id res chain seq x y z
N MET A 1 0.90 -27.00 10.54
CA MET A 1 2.06 -26.98 9.63
C MET A 1 1.63 -26.31 8.34
N VAL A 2 2.13 -25.11 8.08
CA VAL A 2 2.07 -24.50 6.74
C VAL A 2 3.49 -24.59 6.23
N ASP A 3 3.86 -25.77 5.71
CA ASP A 3 5.24 -25.99 5.24
C ASP A 3 5.46 -25.39 3.84
N ASP A 4 4.36 -25.07 3.14
CA ASP A 4 4.39 -24.51 1.80
C ASP A 4 4.15 -22.99 1.81
N ILE A 5 5.21 -22.23 1.54
CA ILE A 5 5.20 -20.77 1.46
C ILE A 5 4.23 -20.24 0.39
N ARG A 6 3.90 -21.03 -0.64
CA ARG A 6 2.96 -20.63 -1.70
C ARG A 6 1.57 -20.36 -1.15
N ILE A 7 1.19 -21.06 -0.07
CA ILE A 7 -0.08 -20.84 0.63
C ILE A 7 -0.14 -19.42 1.21
N ILE A 8 0.98 -18.94 1.76
CA ILE A 8 1.08 -17.58 2.29
C ILE A 8 1.00 -16.54 1.17
N PHE A 9 1.68 -16.77 0.05
CA PHE A 9 1.60 -15.87 -1.11
C PHE A 9 0.18 -15.73 -1.65
N VAL A 10 -0.54 -16.83 -1.82
CA VAL A 10 -1.95 -16.79 -2.26
C VAL A 10 -2.82 -16.03 -1.26
N LYS A 11 -2.64 -16.25 0.05
CA LYS A 11 -3.38 -15.51 1.09
C LYS A 11 -3.07 -14.02 1.13
N LEU A 12 -1.82 -13.63 0.92
CA LEU A 12 -1.42 -12.22 0.85
C LEU A 12 -2.01 -11.53 -0.37
N ALA A 13 -1.99 -12.20 -1.53
CA ALA A 13 -2.59 -11.67 -2.75
C ALA A 13 -4.11 -11.52 -2.63
N ASP A 14 -4.80 -12.53 -2.09
CA ASP A 14 -6.23 -12.45 -1.79
C ASP A 14 -6.54 -11.33 -0.79
N ARG A 15 -5.72 -11.19 0.26
CA ARG A 15 -5.89 -10.12 1.24
C ARG A 15 -5.73 -8.74 0.61
N LEU A 16 -4.76 -8.55 -0.27
CA LEU A 16 -4.58 -7.29 -0.99
C LEU A 16 -5.79 -6.96 -1.87
N HIS A 17 -6.31 -7.94 -2.60
CA HIS A 17 -7.54 -7.77 -3.38
C HIS A 17 -8.72 -7.34 -2.49
N ASN A 18 -8.92 -8.04 -1.37
CA ASN A 18 -9.98 -7.73 -0.41
C ASN A 18 -9.86 -6.30 0.13
N MET A 19 -8.64 -5.85 0.45
CA MET A 19 -8.39 -4.48 0.90
C MET A 19 -8.74 -3.45 -0.18
N ARG A 20 -8.36 -3.66 -1.44
CA ARG A 20 -8.68 -2.77 -2.56
C ARG A 20 -10.19 -2.63 -2.79
N THR A 21 -10.99 -3.64 -2.43
CA THR A 21 -12.46 -3.62 -2.58
C THR A 21 -13.22 -3.33 -1.29
N LEU A 22 -12.51 -3.10 -0.17
CA LEU A 22 -13.09 -3.06 1.18
C LEU A 22 -14.13 -1.94 1.37
N SER A 23 -14.04 -0.88 0.58
CA SER A 23 -15.00 0.24 0.57
C SER A 23 -16.45 -0.19 0.28
N HIS A 24 -16.64 -1.27 -0.49
CA HIS A 24 -17.97 -1.81 -0.82
C HIS A 24 -18.60 -2.62 0.32
N HIS A 25 -17.85 -2.93 1.38
CA HIS A 25 -18.38 -3.67 2.51
C HIS A 25 -19.34 -2.77 3.31
N PRO A 26 -20.61 -3.16 3.51
CA PRO A 26 -21.64 -2.27 4.06
C PRO A 26 -21.41 -1.87 5.51
N ASP A 27 -20.79 -2.76 6.29
CA ASP A 27 -20.55 -2.55 7.72
C ASP A 27 -19.22 -1.80 7.97
N PRO A 28 -19.24 -0.56 8.51
CA PRO A 28 -18.02 0.19 8.84
C PRO A 28 -17.15 -0.48 9.90
N LYS A 29 -17.74 -1.14 10.91
CA LYS A 29 -16.97 -1.78 11.98
C LYS A 29 -16.19 -2.98 11.44
N LYS A 30 -16.78 -3.71 10.49
CA LYS A 30 -16.07 -4.81 9.81
C LYS A 30 -14.94 -4.27 8.92
N ARG A 31 -15.14 -3.15 8.22
CA ARG A 31 -14.07 -2.50 7.43
C ARG A 31 -12.86 -2.17 8.31
N GLU A 32 -13.11 -1.49 9.43
CA GLU A 32 -12.06 -1.14 10.40
C GLU A 32 -11.36 -2.38 10.95
N LYS A 33 -12.12 -3.41 11.37
CA LYS A 33 -11.56 -4.67 11.87
C LYS A 33 -10.67 -5.38 10.84
N ILE A 34 -11.11 -5.43 9.58
CA ILE A 34 -10.35 -6.05 8.49
C ILE A 34 -9.07 -5.27 8.23
N ALA A 35 -9.12 -3.93 8.20
CA ALA A 35 -7.95 -3.08 8.03
C ALA A 35 -6.95 -3.26 9.19
N LEU A 36 -7.42 -3.29 10.44
CA LEU A 36 -6.57 -3.54 11.61
C LEU A 36 -5.94 -4.94 11.58
N GLU A 37 -6.67 -5.97 11.17
CA GLU A 37 -6.12 -7.32 10.98
C GLU A 37 -5.02 -7.32 9.92
N THR A 38 -5.28 -6.69 8.77
CA THR A 38 -4.31 -6.55 7.67
C THR A 38 -3.04 -5.86 8.13
N LEU A 39 -3.18 -4.72 8.81
CA LEU A 39 -2.06 -3.90 9.27
C LEU A 39 -1.21 -4.62 10.33
N ASN A 40 -1.85 -5.32 11.28
CA ASN A 40 -1.14 -5.94 12.40
C ASN A 40 -0.62 -7.35 12.10
N ILE A 41 -1.17 -8.04 11.09
CA ILE A 41 -0.84 -9.44 10.78
C ILE A 41 -0.26 -9.58 9.38
N TYR A 42 -0.98 -9.16 8.34
CA TYR A 42 -0.61 -9.46 6.96
C TYR A 42 0.55 -8.59 6.45
N ALA A 43 0.55 -7.28 6.76
CA ALA A 43 1.65 -6.39 6.39
C ALA A 43 3.00 -6.82 7.03
N PRO A 44 3.08 -7.15 8.34
CA PRO A 44 4.30 -7.71 8.94
C PRO A 44 4.73 -9.06 8.35
N ILE A 45 3.79 -9.90 7.91
CA ILE A 45 4.14 -11.14 7.20
C ILE A 45 4.77 -10.83 5.85
N ALA A 46 4.21 -9.90 5.07
CA ALA A 46 4.79 -9.47 3.80
C ALA A 46 6.19 -8.88 3.99
N ASP A 47 6.39 -8.04 5.02
CA ASP A 47 7.67 -7.47 5.39
C ASP A 47 8.73 -8.54 5.70
N ARG A 48 8.38 -9.54 6.53
CA ARG A 48 9.28 -10.66 6.86
C ARG A 48 9.67 -11.52 5.66
N LEU A 49 8.85 -11.52 4.61
CA LEU A 49 9.11 -12.26 3.37
C LEU A 49 9.85 -11.41 2.33
N GLY A 50 10.19 -10.15 2.65
CA GLY A 50 10.85 -9.22 1.72
C GLY A 50 9.94 -8.72 0.60
N LEU A 51 8.62 -8.83 0.77
CA LEU A 51 7.62 -8.41 -0.23
C LEU A 51 7.24 -6.93 0.00
N PHE A 52 8.20 -6.02 -0.21
CA PHE A 52 8.04 -4.60 0.14
C PHE A 52 6.93 -3.89 -0.63
N ASP A 53 6.75 -4.20 -1.91
CA ASP A 53 5.68 -3.60 -2.72
C ASP A 53 4.31 -4.01 -2.17
N LEU A 54 4.13 -5.31 -1.92
CA LEU A 54 2.88 -5.84 -1.38
C LEU A 54 2.59 -5.32 0.03
N LYS A 55 3.62 -5.23 0.89
CA LYS A 55 3.51 -4.60 2.21
C LYS A 55 3.03 -3.16 2.09
N SER A 56 3.72 -2.36 1.26
CA SER A 56 3.43 -0.93 1.10
C SER A 56 2.01 -0.70 0.59
N GLU A 57 1.55 -1.52 -0.35
CA GLU A 57 0.17 -1.48 -0.82
C GLU A 57 -0.85 -1.86 0.26
N LEU A 58 -0.61 -2.93 1.03
CA LEU A 58 -1.48 -3.31 2.14
C LEU A 58 -1.57 -2.19 3.19
N GLU A 59 -0.45 -1.60 3.57
CA GLU A 59 -0.40 -0.49 4.52
C GLU A 59 -1.13 0.75 4.00
N THR A 60 -0.97 1.06 2.72
CA THR A 60 -1.66 2.17 2.05
C THR A 60 -3.19 2.00 2.08
N GLU A 61 -3.69 0.81 1.73
CA GLU A 61 -5.13 0.53 1.76
C GLU A 61 -5.69 0.49 3.19
N CYS A 62 -4.90 0.01 4.16
CA CYS A 62 -5.27 0.10 5.57
C CYS A 62 -5.38 1.56 6.04
N PHE A 63 -4.40 2.39 5.69
CA PHE A 63 -4.39 3.80 6.05
C PHE A 63 -5.58 4.54 5.47
N LYS A 64 -5.90 4.34 4.19
CA LYS A 64 -7.12 4.90 3.55
C LYS A 64 -8.40 4.49 4.25
N THR A 65 -8.45 3.28 4.81
CA THR A 65 -9.64 2.76 5.51
C THR A 65 -9.76 3.30 6.93
N LEU A 66 -8.65 3.36 7.67
CA LEU A 66 -8.61 3.73 9.10
C LEU A 66 -8.58 5.25 9.31
N HIS A 67 -7.94 5.98 8.40
CA HIS A 67 -7.69 7.41 8.48
C HIS A 67 -8.06 8.09 7.15
N PRO A 68 -9.36 8.07 6.77
CA PRO A 68 -9.77 8.54 5.45
C PRO A 68 -9.53 10.04 5.27
N VAL A 69 -9.71 10.86 6.31
CA VAL A 69 -9.54 12.32 6.20
C VAL A 69 -8.08 12.66 5.95
N GLU A 70 -7.19 12.09 6.75
CA GLU A 70 -5.75 12.26 6.66
C GLU A 70 -5.21 11.72 5.33
N ALA A 71 -5.73 10.58 4.87
CA ALA A 71 -5.38 10.03 3.56
C ALA A 71 -5.75 10.96 2.41
N HIS A 72 -6.94 11.58 2.44
CA HIS A 72 -7.32 12.54 1.40
C HIS A 72 -6.44 13.79 1.42
N GLN A 73 -6.10 14.31 2.60
CA GLN A 73 -5.20 15.46 2.75
C GLN A 73 -3.81 15.17 2.18
N ILE A 74 -3.20 14.04 2.54
CA ILE A 74 -1.88 13.65 2.06
C ILE A 74 -1.87 13.45 0.54
N ILE A 75 -2.92 12.83 -0.03
CA ILE A 75 -3.01 12.64 -1.48
C ILE A 75 -3.09 14.00 -2.20
N GLN A 76 -3.88 14.94 -1.66
CA GLN A 76 -3.99 16.26 -2.25
C GLN A 76 -2.66 17.02 -2.20
N GLU A 77 -1.98 17.02 -1.05
CA GLU A 77 -0.65 17.66 -0.89
C GLU A 77 0.38 17.03 -1.85
N LEU A 78 0.33 15.71 -2.03
CA LEU A 78 1.22 15.01 -2.96
C LEU A 78 0.94 15.40 -4.42
N ASP A 79 -0.33 15.52 -4.80
CA ASP A 79 -0.73 15.94 -6.15
C ASP A 79 -0.30 17.38 -6.45
N GLU A 80 -0.37 18.29 -5.48
CA GLU A 80 0.09 19.67 -5.62
C GLU A 80 1.62 19.76 -5.83
N LEU A 81 2.39 18.86 -5.23
CA LEU A 81 3.85 18.81 -5.37
C LEU A 81 4.32 18.08 -6.63
N LYS A 82 3.45 17.27 -7.25
CA LYS A 82 3.81 16.31 -8.30
C LYS A 82 4.46 16.96 -9.51
N GLU A 83 3.89 18.05 -10.02
CA GLU A 83 4.46 18.74 -11.20
C GLU A 83 5.90 19.21 -10.95
N SER A 84 6.17 19.76 -9.76
CA SER A 84 7.52 20.21 -9.40
C SER A 84 8.50 19.04 -9.25
N GLN A 85 8.03 17.91 -8.72
CA GLN A 85 8.80 16.69 -8.56
C GLN A 85 9.14 16.06 -9.92
N ASP A 86 8.17 15.98 -10.84
CA ASP A 86 8.35 15.39 -12.17
C ASP A 86 9.40 16.16 -12.99
N VAL A 87 9.38 17.50 -12.91
CA VAL A 87 10.39 18.35 -13.56
C VAL A 87 11.78 18.07 -12.97
N PHE A 88 11.89 18.01 -11.64
CA PHE A 88 13.16 17.73 -10.97
C PHE A 88 13.71 16.33 -11.32
N ILE A 89 12.86 15.31 -11.28
CA ILE A 89 13.23 13.93 -11.63
C ILE A 89 13.72 13.87 -13.08
N THR A 90 13.00 14.49 -14.02
CA THR A 90 13.38 14.52 -15.44
C THR A 90 14.73 15.19 -15.65
N GLN A 91 15.01 16.29 -14.95
CA GLN A 91 16.31 16.98 -15.01
C GLN A 91 17.43 16.09 -14.49
N VAL A 92 17.24 15.43 -13.35
CA VAL A 92 18.22 14.52 -12.77
C VAL A 92 18.47 13.31 -13.67
N GLU A 93 17.42 12.71 -14.23
CA GLU A 93 17.54 11.61 -15.18
C GLU A 93 18.36 12.01 -16.42
N SER A 94 18.13 13.23 -16.95
CA SER A 94 18.91 13.75 -18.08
C SER A 94 20.39 13.90 -17.71
N MET A 95 20.71 14.50 -16.55
CA MET A 95 22.09 14.66 -16.10
C MET A 95 22.80 13.32 -15.92
N ILE A 96 22.13 12.31 -15.36
CA ILE A 96 22.70 10.97 -15.17
C ILE A 96 22.96 10.31 -16.53
N ARG A 97 22.03 10.42 -17.49
CA ARG A 97 22.18 9.87 -18.85
C ARG A 97 23.31 10.52 -19.65
N GLU A 98 23.71 11.75 -19.31
CA GLU A 98 24.86 12.40 -19.94
C GLU A 98 26.21 11.92 -19.37
N ILE A 99 26.21 11.32 -18.18
CA ILE A 99 27.43 10.86 -17.48
C ILE A 99 27.74 9.38 -17.78
N ILE A 100 26.73 8.56 -18.06
CA ILE A 100 26.84 7.12 -18.33
C ILE A 100 26.74 6.85 -19.83
#